data_AF-A0A1Y1MTP1-F1
#
_entry.id   AF-A0A1Y1MTP1-F1
#
_cell.length_a   1.000
_cell.length_b   1.000
_cell.length_c   1.000
_cell.angle_alpha   90.00
_cell.angle_beta   90.00
_cell.angle_gamma   90.00
#
_symmetry.space_group_name_H-M   'P 1'
#
loop_
_entity.id
_entity.type
_entity.pdbx_description
1 polymer ?
#
loop_
_entity_poly.entity_id
_entity_poly.type
_entity_poly.pdbx_seq_one_letter_code
_entity_poly.pdbx_strand_id
1 'polypeptide(L)'
;PEANRGYSSPGREKVTQLEDIAEVEKVRSEAPDLKESLEIGRETDPKHPNQWPTEDGKLKGFRTDMNDFFSQCQKLHVEVMKAIALGMDLQEDFFDRFVHVGDNTLRLLHYPSVKADVFKINPGQ
;
A
#
# COMPACT_ATOMS: atom_id res chain seq x y z
N PRO A 1 4.21 -2.22 -10.08
CA PRO A 1 5.42 -1.35 -10.09
C PRO A 1 6.55 -2.09 -9.38
N GLU A 2 7.77 -2.09 -9.93
CA GLU A 2 8.89 -2.91 -9.41
C GLU A 2 9.30 -2.54 -7.97
N ALA A 3 8.99 -1.32 -7.52
CA ALA A 3 9.37 -0.80 -6.20
C ALA A 3 8.23 -0.71 -5.16
N ASN A 4 6.97 -1.03 -5.51
CA ASN A 4 5.80 -0.76 -4.64
C ASN A 4 5.79 0.67 -4.05
N ARG A 5 6.08 1.67 -4.90
CA ARG A 5 6.03 3.10 -4.59
C ARG A 5 5.25 3.84 -5.67
N GLY A 6 4.55 4.89 -5.26
CA GLY A 6 3.89 5.83 -6.16
C GLY A 6 2.43 5.52 -6.41
N TYR A 7 1.86 6.22 -7.39
CA TYR A 7 0.43 6.21 -7.67
C TYR A 7 0.03 5.08 -8.62
N SER A 8 -1.12 4.47 -8.33
CA SER A 8 -1.74 3.43 -9.13
C SER A 8 -3.22 3.72 -9.33
N SER A 9 -3.66 3.73 -10.58
CA SER A 9 -5.03 4.04 -10.98
C SER A 9 -5.88 2.77 -11.15
N PRO A 10 -7.22 2.90 -11.13
CA PRO A 10 -8.15 1.79 -11.39
C PRO A 10 -7.77 1.02 -12.67
N GLY A 11 -7.82 -0.30 -12.62
CA GLY A 11 -7.50 -1.20 -13.75
C GLY A 11 -6.02 -1.54 -13.94
N ARG A 12 -5.09 -0.89 -13.22
CA ARG A 12 -3.66 -1.23 -13.27
C ARG A 12 -3.25 -2.32 -12.27
N GLU A 13 -4.06 -2.56 -11.23
CA GLU A 13 -3.71 -3.37 -10.04
C GLU A 13 -4.09 -4.86 -10.09
N LYS A 14 -4.36 -5.46 -11.25
CA LYS A 14 -4.43 -6.94 -11.29
C LYS A 14 -3.04 -7.54 -11.49
N VAL A 15 -2.53 -8.13 -10.43
CA VAL A 15 -1.49 -9.16 -10.51
C VAL A 15 -2.16 -10.40 -11.08
N THR A 16 -1.65 -10.89 -12.19
CA THR A 16 -2.12 -12.10 -12.84
C THR A 16 -0.92 -13.02 -13.00
N GLN A 17 -1.14 -14.33 -12.81
CA GLN A 17 -0.12 -15.36 -13.07
C GLN A 17 -0.02 -15.70 -14.57
N LEU A 18 -0.80 -15.01 -15.42
CA LEU A 18 -0.80 -15.21 -16.86
C LEU A 18 0.40 -14.49 -17.49
N GLU A 19 1.15 -15.21 -18.32
CA GLU A 19 2.34 -14.71 -19.01
C GLU A 19 2.00 -14.01 -20.34
N ASP A 20 0.80 -14.26 -20.89
CA ASP A 20 0.34 -13.66 -22.14
C ASP A 20 -0.24 -12.25 -21.90
N ILE A 21 0.42 -11.25 -22.47
CA ILE A 21 0.05 -9.83 -22.39
C ILE A 21 -1.40 -9.59 -22.83
N ALA A 22 -1.89 -10.31 -23.85
CA ALA A 22 -3.25 -10.15 -24.35
C ALA A 22 -4.30 -10.70 -23.36
N GLU A 23 -3.98 -11.79 -22.66
CA GLU A 23 -4.86 -12.34 -21.62
C GLU A 23 -4.83 -11.49 -20.34
N VAL A 24 -3.67 -10.91 -20.00
CA VAL A 24 -3.54 -9.94 -18.89
C VAL A 24 -4.43 -8.72 -19.11
N GLU A 25 -4.44 -8.14 -20.32
CA GLU A 25 -5.30 -7.00 -20.66
C GLU A 25 -6.79 -7.36 -20.63
N LYS A 26 -7.13 -8.57 -21.05
CA LYS A 26 -8.52 -9.07 -20.99
C LYS A 26 -9.01 -9.21 -19.55
N VAL A 27 -8.24 -9.86 -18.66
CA VAL A 27 -8.61 -10.01 -17.24
C VAL A 27 -8.65 -8.68 -16.49
N ARG A 28 -7.78 -7.73 -16.86
CA ARG A 28 -7.79 -6.35 -16.32
C ARG A 28 -9.01 -5.54 -16.76
N SER A 29 -9.53 -5.79 -17.96
CA SER A 29 -10.68 -5.06 -18.51
C SER A 29 -12.04 -5.62 -18.09
N GLU A 30 -12.14 -6.88 -17.68
CA GLU A 30 -13.43 -7.52 -17.33
C GLU A 30 -14.09 -6.98 -16.05
N ALA A 31 -13.31 -6.47 -15.09
CA ALA A 31 -13.81 -5.73 -13.92
C ALA A 31 -12.62 -5.06 -13.23
N PRO A 32 -12.25 -3.82 -13.59
CA PRO A 32 -11.21 -3.10 -12.89
C PRO A 32 -11.71 -2.75 -11.47
N ASP A 33 -10.90 -3.02 -10.45
CA ASP A 33 -11.15 -2.50 -9.11
C ASP A 33 -11.31 -0.97 -9.20
N LEU A 34 -12.45 -0.44 -8.76
CA LEU A 34 -12.74 1.00 -8.76
C LEU A 34 -12.06 1.66 -7.55
N LYS A 35 -10.73 1.59 -7.55
CA LYS A 35 -9.88 2.18 -6.51
C LYS A 35 -8.62 2.74 -7.13
N GLU A 36 -8.14 3.82 -6.53
CA GLU A 36 -6.81 4.34 -6.76
C GLU A 36 -6.00 4.25 -5.48
N SER A 37 -4.69 4.13 -5.63
CA SER A 37 -3.79 3.99 -4.49
C SER A 37 -2.52 4.82 -4.65
N LEU A 38 -1.92 5.17 -3.52
CA LEU A 38 -0.57 5.76 -3.45
C LEU A 38 0.23 4.98 -2.40
N GLU A 39 1.30 4.33 -2.83
CA GLU A 39 2.20 3.61 -1.94
C GLU A 39 3.44 4.41 -1.54
N ILE A 40 3.72 4.41 -0.24
CA ILE A 40 4.80 5.13 0.42
C ILE A 40 5.58 4.12 1.28
N GLY A 41 6.89 4.07 1.13
CA GLY A 41 7.77 3.31 2.01
C GLY A 41 8.61 4.18 2.93
N ARG A 42 9.64 3.59 3.52
CA ARG A 42 10.61 4.34 4.32
C ARG A 42 11.43 5.30 3.46
N GLU A 43 11.63 6.52 3.95
CA GLU A 43 12.46 7.55 3.31
C GLU A 43 13.95 7.18 3.22
N THR A 44 14.41 6.30 4.09
CA THR A 44 15.82 5.94 4.21
C THR A 44 16.27 4.88 3.20
N ASP A 45 15.41 4.47 2.26
CA ASP A 45 15.78 3.52 1.22
C ASP A 45 16.38 4.25 0.00
N PRO A 46 17.72 4.21 -0.18
CA PRO A 46 18.36 4.91 -1.31
C PRO A 46 18.07 4.26 -2.65
N LYS A 47 17.62 2.99 -2.68
CA LYS A 47 17.34 2.26 -3.93
C LYS A 47 15.95 2.56 -4.46
N HIS A 48 14.99 2.84 -3.56
CA HIS A 48 13.58 2.99 -3.88
C HIS A 48 12.99 4.26 -3.26
N PRO A 49 13.36 5.45 -3.76
CA PRO A 49 12.83 6.71 -3.23
C PRO A 49 11.31 6.80 -3.40
N ASN A 50 10.64 7.39 -2.42
CA ASN A 50 9.22 7.66 -2.48
C ASN A 50 8.88 8.69 -3.58
N GLN A 51 7.77 8.45 -4.28
CA GLN A 51 7.27 9.34 -5.34
C GLN A 51 6.27 10.34 -4.75
N TRP A 52 6.79 11.43 -4.17
CA TRP A 52 5.97 12.45 -3.55
C TRP A 52 5.29 13.37 -4.57
N PRO A 53 4.03 13.77 -4.34
CA PRO A 53 3.42 14.83 -5.12
C PRO A 53 4.11 16.17 -4.84
N THR A 54 3.93 17.13 -5.75
CA THR A 54 4.34 18.51 -5.50
C THR A 54 3.54 19.07 -4.32
N GLU A 55 4.22 19.76 -3.40
CA GLU A 55 3.60 20.32 -2.19
C GLU A 55 3.09 21.75 -2.45
N ASP A 56 2.02 21.86 -3.24
CA ASP A 56 1.35 23.10 -3.56
C ASP A 56 -0.14 23.10 -3.16
N GLY A 57 -0.71 24.29 -2.97
CA GLY A 57 -2.11 24.47 -2.60
C GLY A 57 -2.52 23.65 -1.37
N LYS A 58 -3.39 22.66 -1.57
CA LYS A 58 -3.94 21.79 -0.51
C LYS A 58 -2.99 20.65 -0.09
N LEU A 59 -1.92 20.40 -0.83
CA LEU A 59 -0.96 19.32 -0.56
C LEU A 59 0.26 19.79 0.24
N LYS A 60 0.26 21.05 0.70
CA LYS A 60 1.35 21.60 1.49
C LYS A 60 1.45 20.87 2.84
N GLY A 61 2.58 20.22 3.10
CA GLY A 61 2.82 19.42 4.32
C GLY A 61 2.49 17.94 4.18
N PHE A 62 1.97 17.51 3.02
CA PHE A 62 1.59 16.11 2.78
C PHE A 62 2.73 15.14 3.04
N ARG A 63 3.95 15.46 2.62
CA ARG A 63 5.11 14.57 2.83
C ARG A 63 5.42 14.40 4.31
N THR A 64 5.39 15.49 5.08
CA THR A 64 5.67 15.46 6.51
C THR A 64 4.62 14.63 7.25
N ASP A 65 3.34 14.92 7.02
CA ASP A 65 2.23 14.23 7.69
C ASP A 65 2.25 12.73 7.41
N MET A 66 2.52 12.32 6.17
CA MET A 66 2.58 10.91 5.79
C MET A 66 3.80 10.18 6.38
N ASN A 67 4.96 10.85 6.48
CA ASN A 67 6.14 10.28 7.12
C ASN A 67 5.94 10.13 8.64
N ASP A 68 5.29 11.10 9.28
CA ASP A 68 4.95 11.04 10.70
C ASP A 68 3.97 9.91 10.97
N PHE A 69 2.97 9.74 10.10
CA PHE A 69 2.03 8.61 10.20
C PHE A 69 2.72 7.26 9.97
N PHE A 70 3.59 7.16 8.96
CA PHE A 70 4.40 5.96 8.70
C PHE A 70 5.20 5.54 9.94
N SER A 71 5.87 6.50 10.60
CA SER A 71 6.65 6.27 11.83
C SER A 71 5.77 5.78 12.98
N GLN A 72 4.58 6.34 13.15
CA GLN A 72 3.63 5.88 14.16
C GLN A 72 3.16 4.44 13.90
N CYS A 73 2.82 4.11 12.65
CA CYS A 73 2.47 2.75 12.26
C CYS A 73 3.63 1.77 12.47
N GLN A 74 4.87 2.18 12.21
CA GLN A 74 6.06 1.34 12.46
C GLN A 74 6.21 1.04 13.96
N LYS A 75 6.02 2.03 14.84
CA LYS A 75 6.06 1.82 16.30
C LYS A 75 4.95 0.87 16.73
N LEU A 76 3.72 1.08 16.23
CA LEU A 76 2.60 0.19 16.53
C LEU A 76 2.86 -1.24 16.06
N HIS A 77 3.45 -1.42 14.88
CA HIS A 77 3.83 -2.74 14.36
C HIS A 77 4.78 -3.47 15.32
N VAL A 78 5.82 -2.78 15.83
CA VAL A 78 6.74 -3.37 16.82
C VAL A 78 6.00 -3.81 18.09
N GLU A 79 5.12 -2.96 18.63
CA GLU A 79 4.35 -3.30 19.84
C GLU A 79 3.40 -4.50 19.62
N VAL A 80 2.78 -4.60 18.44
CA VAL A 80 1.96 -5.77 18.08
C VAL A 80 2.83 -7.04 17.99
N MET A 81 4.03 -6.96 17.42
CA MET A 81 4.93 -8.10 17.34
C MET A 81 5.42 -8.56 18.72
N LYS A 82 5.69 -7.64 19.65
CA LYS A 82 5.98 -7.97 21.05
C LYS A 82 4.83 -8.71 21.72
N ALA A 83 3.60 -8.23 21.52
CA ALA A 83 2.41 -8.91 22.05
C ALA A 83 2.25 -10.34 21.49
N ILE A 84 2.55 -10.53 20.20
CA ILE A 84 2.58 -11.87 19.57
C ILE A 84 3.67 -12.74 20.19
N ALA A 85 4.88 -12.21 20.41
CA ALA A 85 5.98 -12.96 21.02
C ALA A 85 5.61 -13.48 22.41
N LEU A 86 5.04 -12.60 23.25
CA LEU A 86 4.55 -12.98 24.58
C LEU A 86 3.44 -14.04 24.50
N GLY A 87 2.50 -13.90 23.56
CA GLY A 87 1.43 -14.89 23.33
C GLY A 87 1.95 -16.25 22.86
N MET A 88 3.15 -16.30 22.28
CA MET A 88 3.85 -17.52 21.86
C MET A 88 4.83 -18.06 22.91
N ASP A 89 4.88 -17.47 24.11
CA ASP A 89 5.84 -17.81 25.17
C ASP A 89 7.31 -17.63 24.73
N LEU A 90 7.56 -16.61 23.91
CA LEU A 90 8.91 -16.17 23.49
C LEU A 90 9.34 -14.94 24.30
N GLN A 91 10.63 -14.57 24.18
CA GLN A 91 11.10 -13.29 24.70
C GLN A 91 10.38 -12.14 23.99
N GLU A 92 10.01 -11.09 24.73
CA GLU A 92 9.23 -9.96 24.21
C GLU A 92 9.87 -9.32 22.96
N ASP A 93 11.20 -9.19 22.97
CA ASP A 93 12.01 -8.58 21.92
C ASP A 93 12.38 -9.54 20.77
N PHE A 94 11.84 -10.76 20.77
CA PHE A 94 12.22 -11.82 19.81
C PHE A 94 12.14 -11.35 18.35
N PHE A 95 11.13 -10.54 18.02
CA PHE A 95 10.90 -10.05 16.65
C PHE A 95 11.67 -8.79 16.28
N ASP A 96 12.27 -8.07 17.23
CA ASP A 96 12.87 -6.75 16.99
C ASP A 96 13.93 -6.79 15.89
N ARG A 97 14.81 -7.79 15.92
CA ARG A 97 15.85 -8.00 14.90
C ARG A 97 15.29 -8.25 13.49
N PHE A 98 14.05 -8.69 13.35
CA PHE A 98 13.42 -8.96 12.05
C PHE A 98 12.66 -7.76 11.50
N VAL A 99 12.21 -6.85 12.37
CA VAL A 99 11.35 -5.72 11.97
C VAL A 99 12.02 -4.34 12.10
N HIS A 100 13.21 -4.26 12.72
CA HIS A 100 13.91 -3.00 13.01
C HIS A 100 14.15 -2.09 11.79
N VAL A 101 14.35 -2.64 10.60
CA VAL A 101 14.56 -1.84 9.38
C VAL A 101 13.31 -1.07 8.97
N GLY A 102 12.13 -1.61 9.25
CA GLY A 102 10.86 -0.99 8.90
C GLY A 102 10.61 -0.94 7.39
N ASP A 103 10.89 -2.03 6.67
CA ASP A 103 10.55 -2.20 5.25
C ASP A 103 9.03 -2.37 5.03
N ASN A 104 8.25 -1.50 5.66
CA ASN A 104 6.81 -1.43 5.56
C ASN A 104 6.41 -0.61 4.33
N THR A 105 5.16 -0.79 3.89
CA THR A 105 4.54 0.04 2.86
C THR A 105 3.23 0.59 3.39
N LEU A 106 3.14 1.92 3.48
CA LEU A 106 1.91 2.65 3.72
C LEU A 106 1.19 2.79 2.38
N ARG A 107 -0.03 2.27 2.29
CA ARG A 107 -0.87 2.37 1.08
C ARG A 107 -2.08 3.24 1.38
N LEU A 108 -2.14 4.40 0.74
CA LEU A 108 -3.34 5.23 0.72
C LEU A 108 -4.30 4.65 -0.32
N LEU A 109 -5.57 4.54 0.03
CA LEU A 109 -6.62 4.02 -0.84
C LEU A 109 -7.73 5.05 -0.95
N HIS A 110 -8.12 5.35 -2.18
CA HIS A 110 -9.32 6.14 -2.47
C HIS A 110 -10.23 5.34 -3.39
N TYR A 111 -11.50 5.26 -3.00
CA TYR A 111 -12.57 4.60 -3.75
C TYR A 111 -13.51 5.68 -4.27
N PRO A 112 -13.45 6.02 -5.56
CA PRO A 112 -14.33 7.02 -6.14
C PRO A 112 -15.81 6.65 -5.95
N SER A 113 -16.66 7.66 -5.83
CA SER A 113 -18.11 7.45 -5.77
C SER A 113 -18.62 6.84 -7.08
N VAL A 114 -19.37 5.75 -6.98
CA VAL A 114 -19.89 5.00 -8.13
C VAL A 114 -21.39 4.74 -7.96
N LYS A 115 -22.11 4.63 -9.08
CA LYS A 115 -23.55 4.31 -9.05
C LYS A 115 -23.74 2.86 -8.61
N ALA A 116 -24.77 2.60 -7.79
CA ALA A 116 -25.10 1.26 -7.33
C ALA A 116 -25.31 0.24 -8.47
N ASP A 117 -25.78 0.71 -9.63
CA ASP A 117 -25.99 -0.16 -10.80
C ASP A 117 -24.69 -0.76 -11.36
N VAL A 118 -23.53 -0.15 -11.09
CA VAL A 118 -22.21 -0.69 -11.48
C VAL A 118 -21.97 -2.06 -10.83
N PHE A 119 -22.30 -2.20 -9.55
CA PHE A 119 -22.16 -3.46 -8.81
C PHE A 119 -23.21 -4.51 -9.19
N LYS A 120 -24.36 -4.08 -9.73
CA LYS A 120 -25.39 -5.01 -10.24
C LYS A 120 -24.99 -5.60 -11.59
N ILE A 121 -24.33 -4.81 -12.43
CA ILE A 121 -23.85 -5.22 -13.75
C ILE A 121 -22.59 -6.10 -13.61
N ASN A 122 -21.74 -5.82 -12.61
CA ASN A 122 -20.51 -6.56 -12.33
C ASN A 122 -20.53 -7.17 -10.92
N PRO A 123 -21.20 -8.31 -10.70
CA PRO A 123 -21.39 -8.92 -9.37
C PRO A 123 -20.13 -9.52 -8.73
N GLY A 124 -18.93 -9.22 -9.25
CA GLY A 124 -17.63 -9.68 -8.74
C GLY A 124 -16.69 -8.55 -8.30
N GLN A 125 -17.22 -7.34 -8.13
CA GLN A 125 -16.53 -6.22 -7.49
C GLN A 125 -16.63 -6.24 -5.98
#